data_AF-A0A182GHE9-F1
#
_entry.id   AF-A0A182GHE9-F1
#
_cell.length_a   1.000
_cell.length_b   1.000
_cell.length_c   1.000
_cell.angle_alpha   90.00
_cell.angle_beta   90.00
_cell.angle_gamma   90.00
#
_symmetry.space_group_name_H-M   'P 1'
#
loop_
_entity.id
_entity.type
_entity.pdbx_description
1 polymer ?
#
loop_
_entity_poly.entity_id
_entity_poly.type
_entity_poly.pdbx_seq_one_letter_code
_entity_poly.pdbx_strand_id
1 'polypeptide(L)'
;MERNRTIMLLLTITLILCTQFGEHECAVTKEQMEKTGKLFRQVCQPKHKMSDDVLEAGKNGVFPDTKDFKCYISCLLDMMQVTKRGKISYEKSLKQIDQLLPDDLKPAFRQGLEACKDVASGIKDHCDSAYVLLNCFYKNNPEFMLP
;
A
#
# COMPACT_ATOMS: atom_id res chain seq x y z
N MET A 1 -25.61 13.24 48.14
CA MET A 1 -25.80 14.33 47.16
C MET A 1 -24.49 14.64 46.43
N GLU A 2 -23.38 14.86 47.14
CA GLU A 2 -22.03 15.08 46.56
C GLU A 2 -21.53 13.94 45.63
N ARG A 3 -21.69 12.67 46.02
CA ARG A 3 -21.26 11.49 45.22
C ARG A 3 -21.93 11.41 43.84
N ASN A 4 -23.20 11.81 43.71
CA ASN A 4 -23.88 11.84 42.40
C ASN A 4 -23.39 13.01 41.53
N ARG A 5 -22.99 14.13 42.13
CA ARG A 5 -22.43 15.29 41.40
C ARG A 5 -21.06 14.96 40.82
N THR A 6 -20.20 14.26 41.58
CA THR A 6 -18.89 13.81 41.10
C THR A 6 -19.01 12.77 39.99
N ILE A 7 -19.92 11.80 40.10
CA ILE A 7 -20.16 10.80 39.05
C ILE A 7 -20.68 11.47 37.78
N MET A 8 -21.60 12.44 37.91
CA MET A 8 -22.14 13.16 36.77
C MET A 8 -21.07 14.02 36.06
N LEU A 9 -20.17 14.65 36.83
CA LEU A 9 -19.04 15.42 36.27
C LEU A 9 -18.01 14.53 35.55
N LEU A 10 -17.76 13.32 36.04
CA LEU A 10 -16.84 12.38 35.37
C LEU A 10 -17.44 11.84 34.06
N LEU A 11 -18.74 11.55 34.05
CA LEU A 11 -19.45 11.11 32.84
C LEU A 11 -19.50 12.21 31.77
N THR A 12 -19.70 13.47 32.15
CA THR A 12 -19.67 14.59 31.19
C THR A 12 -18.26 14.83 30.66
N ILE A 13 -17.21 14.74 31.48
CA ILE A 13 -15.82 14.86 31.03
C ILE A 13 -15.46 13.75 30.04
N THR A 14 -15.88 12.51 30.31
CA THR A 14 -15.63 11.36 29.42
C THR A 14 -16.36 11.51 28.08
N LEU A 15 -17.60 12.03 28.11
CA LEU A 15 -18.39 12.29 26.91
C LEU A 15 -17.79 13.43 26.07
N ILE A 16 -17.29 14.49 26.70
CA ILE A 16 -16.62 15.62 26.03
C ILE A 16 -15.29 15.16 25.40
N LEU A 17 -14.52 14.33 26.11
CA LEU A 17 -13.28 13.73 25.55
C LEU A 17 -13.59 12.87 24.32
N CYS A 18 -14.64 12.06 24.33
CA CYS A 18 -15.06 11.30 23.14
C CYS A 18 -15.45 12.18 21.94
N THR A 19 -16.00 13.38 22.17
CA THR A 19 -16.36 14.31 21.08
C THR A 19 -15.17 15.09 20.51
N GLN A 20 -14.05 15.22 21.24
CA GLN A 20 -12.84 15.89 20.73
C GLN A 20 -11.99 15.00 19.82
N PHE A 21 -12.24 13.69 19.81
CA PHE A 21 -11.70 12.77 18.80
C PHE A 21 -12.66 12.58 17.61
N GLY A 22 -13.50 13.59 17.36
CA GLY A 22 -14.33 13.66 16.16
C GLY A 22 -13.46 13.92 14.92
N GLU A 23 -13.41 12.93 14.03
CA GLU A 23 -13.11 13.04 12.59
C GLU A 23 -12.05 14.09 12.23
N HIS A 24 -10.79 13.83 12.59
CA HIS A 24 -9.73 14.29 11.70
C HIS A 24 -9.93 13.55 10.37
N GLU A 25 -10.22 14.27 9.29
CA GLU A 25 -9.97 13.78 7.94
C GLU A 25 -8.47 13.50 7.84
N CYS A 26 -8.07 12.30 8.27
CA CYS A 26 -6.71 11.81 8.20
C CYS A 26 -6.40 11.42 6.75
N ALA A 27 -6.42 12.41 5.85
CA ALA A 27 -5.86 12.25 4.52
C ALA A 27 -4.38 11.87 4.68
N VAL A 28 -3.96 10.81 3.99
CA VAL A 28 -2.57 10.36 4.06
C VAL A 28 -1.70 11.43 3.42
N THR A 29 -0.73 11.93 4.18
CA THR A 29 0.26 12.87 3.66
C THR A 29 1.28 12.14 2.78
N LYS A 30 1.85 12.85 1.81
CA LYS A 30 2.92 12.32 0.98
C LYS A 30 4.11 11.81 1.81
N GLU A 31 4.45 12.50 2.90
CA GLU A 31 5.51 12.08 3.82
C GLU A 31 5.21 10.73 4.51
N GLN A 32 3.97 10.52 4.94
CA GLN A 32 3.55 9.24 5.54
C GLN A 32 3.59 8.10 4.51
N MET A 33 3.14 8.36 3.29
CA MET A 33 3.21 7.42 2.18
C MET A 33 4.68 7.03 1.88
N GLU A 34 5.57 8.01 1.74
CA GLU A 34 7.00 7.77 1.48
C GLU A 34 7.68 6.99 2.62
N LYS A 35 7.37 7.33 3.88
CA LYS A 35 7.88 6.58 5.05
C LYS A 35 7.41 5.13 5.03
N THR A 36 6.16 4.88 4.65
CA THR A 36 5.59 3.54 4.55
C THR A 36 6.26 2.75 3.42
N GLY A 37 6.46 3.37 2.25
CA GLY A 37 7.21 2.77 1.16
C GLY A 37 8.64 2.39 1.56
N LYS A 38 9.36 3.29 2.23
CA LYS A 38 10.71 3.00 2.76
C LYS A 38 10.73 1.79 3.68
N LEU A 39 9.72 1.62 4.55
CA LEU A 39 9.60 0.44 5.41
C LEU A 39 9.43 -0.84 4.59
N PHE A 40 8.59 -0.83 3.56
CA PHE A 40 8.42 -2.00 2.68
C PHE A 40 9.72 -2.36 1.96
N ARG A 41 10.41 -1.36 1.40
CA ARG A 41 11.72 -1.55 0.77
C ARG A 41 12.74 -2.12 1.74
N GLN A 42 12.85 -1.58 2.95
CA GLN A 42 13.78 -2.06 3.99
C GLN A 42 13.56 -3.54 4.34
N VAL A 43 12.33 -4.04 4.28
CA VAL A 43 12.03 -5.45 4.55
C VAL A 43 12.34 -6.34 3.34
N CYS A 44 12.00 -5.91 2.13
CA CYS A 44 12.06 -6.76 0.93
C CYS A 44 13.42 -6.72 0.21
N GLN A 45 14.08 -5.57 0.18
CA GLN A 45 15.37 -5.36 -0.49
C GLN A 45 16.44 -6.36 -0.02
N PRO A 46 16.73 -6.52 1.30
CA PRO A 46 17.76 -7.46 1.75
C PRO A 46 17.37 -8.92 1.53
N LYS A 47 16.07 -9.27 1.61
CA LYS A 47 15.58 -10.65 1.38
C LYS A 47 15.88 -11.15 -0.03
N HIS A 48 15.85 -10.25 -1.01
CA HIS A 48 16.09 -10.56 -2.41
C HIS A 48 17.38 -9.95 -2.94
N LYS A 49 18.25 -9.43 -2.06
CA LYS A 49 19.58 -8.91 -2.42
C LYS A 49 19.55 -7.85 -3.53
N MET A 50 18.53 -6.99 -3.53
CA MET A 50 18.41 -5.93 -4.52
C MET A 50 19.42 -4.80 -4.22
N SER A 51 20.18 -4.40 -5.24
CA SER A 51 21.01 -3.20 -5.17
C SER A 51 20.16 -1.94 -5.35
N ASP A 52 20.63 -0.82 -4.81
CA ASP A 52 19.92 0.45 -4.96
C ASP A 52 19.81 0.85 -6.44
N ASP A 53 20.86 0.66 -7.24
CA ASP A 53 20.87 0.98 -8.66
C ASP A 53 19.75 0.28 -9.44
N VAL A 54 19.48 -1.01 -9.12
CA VAL A 54 18.39 -1.77 -9.76
C VAL A 54 17.03 -1.20 -9.38
N LEU A 55 16.84 -0.81 -8.12
CA LEU A 55 15.57 -0.26 -7.64
C LEU A 55 15.32 1.16 -8.17
N GLU A 56 16.38 1.98 -8.26
CA GLU A 56 16.29 3.32 -8.86
C GLU A 56 16.02 3.24 -10.37
N ALA A 57 16.63 2.31 -11.09
CA ALA A 57 16.29 2.05 -12.49
C ALA A 57 14.84 1.55 -12.64
N GLY A 58 14.34 0.75 -11.69
CA GLY A 58 12.96 0.27 -11.65
C GLY A 58 11.92 1.39 -11.57
N LYS A 59 12.21 2.52 -10.90
CA LYS A 59 11.31 3.68 -10.90
C LYS A 59 11.04 4.23 -12.32
N ASN A 60 11.97 4.00 -13.24
CA ASN A 60 11.89 4.41 -14.64
C ASN A 60 11.46 3.28 -15.60
N GLY A 61 10.88 2.19 -15.07
CA GLY A 61 10.36 1.09 -15.90
C GLY A 61 11.41 0.08 -16.36
N VAL A 62 12.64 0.16 -15.85
CA VAL A 62 13.68 -0.84 -16.14
C VAL A 62 13.55 -1.99 -15.16
N PHE A 63 12.87 -3.06 -15.58
CA PHE A 63 12.54 -4.20 -14.73
C PHE A 63 13.32 -5.45 -15.14
N PRO A 64 14.39 -5.85 -14.41
CA PRO A 64 15.12 -7.07 -14.72
C PRO A 64 14.22 -8.31 -14.67
N ASP A 65 14.31 -9.15 -15.70
CA ASP A 65 13.63 -10.45 -15.73
C ASP A 65 14.48 -11.51 -14.97
N THR A 66 14.66 -11.26 -13.66
CA THR A 66 15.41 -12.15 -12.76
C THR A 66 14.52 -12.62 -11.63
N LYS A 67 14.73 -13.86 -11.17
CA LYS A 67 13.95 -14.44 -10.07
C LYS A 67 13.95 -13.55 -8.83
N ASP A 68 15.10 -13.00 -8.47
CA ASP A 68 15.23 -12.15 -7.28
C ASP A 68 14.44 -10.85 -7.41
N PHE A 69 14.46 -10.18 -8.57
CA PHE A 69 13.67 -8.96 -8.79
C PHE A 69 12.18 -9.27 -8.77
N LYS A 70 11.73 -10.32 -9.47
CA LYS A 70 10.32 -10.75 -9.45
C LYS A 70 9.82 -11.02 -8.04
N CYS A 71 10.60 -11.74 -7.24
CA CYS A 71 10.22 -12.06 -5.87
C CYS A 71 10.32 -10.87 -4.93
N TYR A 72 11.21 -9.90 -5.19
CA TYR A 72 11.19 -8.61 -4.49
C TYR A 72 9.84 -7.89 -4.67
N ILE A 73 9.30 -7.85 -5.89
CA ILE A 73 7.98 -7.27 -6.15
C ILE A 73 6.88 -8.05 -5.45
N SER A 74 6.92 -9.39 -5.49
CA SER A 74 5.98 -10.22 -4.72
C SER A 74 6.02 -9.90 -3.22
N CYS A 75 7.22 -9.72 -2.65
CA CYS A 75 7.39 -9.32 -1.26
C CYS A 75 6.73 -7.97 -0.96
N LEU A 76 6.87 -6.97 -1.85
CA LEU A 76 6.20 -5.67 -1.68
C LEU A 76 4.67 -5.83 -1.68
N LEU A 77 4.11 -6.65 -2.58
CA LEU A 77 2.67 -6.93 -2.61
C LEU A 77 2.18 -7.62 -1.33
N ASP A 78 2.99 -8.51 -0.76
CA ASP A 78 2.70 -9.15 0.53
C ASP A 78 2.78 -8.15 1.70
N MET A 79 3.77 -7.26 1.70
CA MET A 79 3.90 -6.19 2.70
C MET A 79 2.72 -5.20 2.65
N MET A 80 2.23 -4.87 1.45
CA MET A 80 1.01 -4.11 1.25
C MET A 80 -0.26 -4.91 1.60
N GLN A 81 -0.14 -6.20 1.90
CA GLN A 81 -1.25 -7.10 2.24
C GLN A 81 -2.31 -7.21 1.13
N VAL A 82 -1.94 -6.95 -0.13
CA VAL A 82 -2.87 -7.01 -1.27
C VAL A 82 -3.03 -8.41 -1.85
N THR A 83 -2.26 -9.38 -1.36
CA THR A 83 -2.39 -10.79 -1.71
C THR A 83 -3.36 -11.50 -0.75
N LYS A 84 -4.04 -12.54 -1.26
CA LYS A 84 -4.90 -13.45 -0.50
C LYS A 84 -4.73 -14.85 -1.06
N ARG A 85 -4.24 -15.78 -0.24
CA ARG A 85 -3.95 -17.18 -0.64
C ARG A 85 -3.02 -17.24 -1.88
N GLY A 86 -2.01 -16.38 -1.91
CA GLY A 86 -1.04 -16.31 -3.02
C GLY A 86 -1.57 -15.67 -4.31
N LYS A 87 -2.79 -15.12 -4.32
CA LYS A 87 -3.32 -14.38 -5.47
C LYS A 87 -3.48 -12.92 -5.14
N ILE A 88 -3.18 -12.04 -6.10
CA ILE A 88 -3.45 -10.60 -5.97
C ILE A 88 -4.98 -10.41 -5.85
N SER A 89 -5.41 -9.62 -4.87
CA SER A 89 -6.82 -9.34 -4.62
C SER A 89 -7.15 -7.91 -5.01
N TYR A 90 -8.05 -7.76 -5.98
CA TYR A 90 -8.55 -6.46 -6.42
C TYR A 90 -9.14 -5.65 -5.26
N GLU A 91 -10.05 -6.24 -4.49
CA GLU A 91 -10.71 -5.60 -3.34
C GLU A 91 -9.70 -5.08 -2.31
N LYS A 92 -8.70 -5.90 -1.95
CA LYS A 92 -7.65 -5.49 -1.01
C LYS A 92 -6.76 -4.40 -1.60
N SER A 93 -6.42 -4.50 -2.89
CA SER A 93 -5.61 -3.49 -3.58
C SER A 93 -6.31 -2.14 -3.60
N LEU A 94 -7.61 -2.13 -3.90
CA LEU A 94 -8.44 -0.93 -3.87
C LEU A 94 -8.48 -0.31 -2.47
N LYS A 95 -8.66 -1.14 -1.44
CA LYS A 95 -8.62 -0.67 -0.05
C LYS A 95 -7.26 -0.06 0.33
N GLN A 96 -6.15 -0.67 -0.10
CA GLN A 96 -4.81 -0.14 0.19
C GLN A 96 -4.52 1.17 -0.55
N ILE A 97 -5.03 1.34 -1.77
CA ILE A 97 -5.00 2.63 -2.47
C ILE A 97 -5.67 3.71 -1.61
N ASP A 98 -6.83 3.41 -1.02
CA ASP A 98 -7.56 4.37 -0.19
C ASP A 98 -6.86 4.68 1.14
N GLN A 99 -6.14 3.70 1.68
CA GLN A 99 -5.51 3.77 3.01
C GLN A 99 -4.07 4.27 3.01
N LEU A 100 -3.34 4.16 1.89
CA LEU A 100 -1.90 4.46 1.84
C LEU A 100 -1.55 5.66 0.98
N LEU A 101 -2.46 6.11 0.11
CA LEU A 101 -2.17 7.17 -0.83
C LEU A 101 -2.85 8.49 -0.46
N PRO A 102 -2.18 9.62 -0.71
CA PRO A 102 -2.81 10.93 -0.83
C PRO A 102 -3.92 10.93 -1.90
N ASP A 103 -4.93 11.78 -1.72
CA ASP A 103 -6.14 11.79 -2.56
C ASP A 103 -5.88 12.10 -4.04
N ASP A 104 -4.88 12.93 -4.33
CA ASP A 104 -4.47 13.30 -5.69
C ASP A 104 -3.90 12.13 -6.51
N LEU A 105 -3.32 11.12 -5.84
CA LEU A 105 -2.73 9.95 -6.50
C LEU A 105 -3.72 8.80 -6.70
N LYS A 106 -4.79 8.74 -5.89
CA LYS A 106 -5.78 7.64 -5.92
C LYS A 106 -6.37 7.40 -7.32
N PRO A 107 -6.77 8.43 -8.11
CA PRO A 107 -7.37 8.20 -9.43
C PRO A 107 -6.46 7.42 -10.38
N ALA A 108 -5.17 7.80 -10.47
CA ALA A 108 -4.20 7.15 -11.35
C ALA A 108 -3.93 5.70 -10.94
N PHE A 109 -3.84 5.44 -9.64
CA PHE A 109 -3.66 4.09 -9.11
C PHE A 109 -4.90 3.21 -9.33
N ARG A 110 -6.11 3.75 -9.16
CA ARG A 110 -7.37 3.03 -9.44
C ARG A 110 -7.49 2.69 -10.94
N GLN A 111 -7.09 3.61 -11.82
CA GLN A 111 -7.03 3.35 -13.26
C GLN A 111 -6.09 2.18 -13.57
N GLY A 112 -4.86 2.21 -13.04
CA GLY A 112 -3.90 1.12 -13.22
C GLY A 112 -4.43 -0.21 -12.67
N LEU A 113 -5.10 -0.19 -11.52
CA LEU A 113 -5.64 -1.39 -10.89
C LEU A 113 -6.75 -2.02 -11.75
N GLU A 114 -7.67 -1.19 -12.27
CA GLU A 114 -8.75 -1.67 -13.14
C GLU A 114 -8.19 -2.23 -14.47
N ALA A 115 -7.24 -1.53 -15.09
CA ALA A 115 -6.62 -1.96 -16.33
C ALA A 115 -5.86 -3.30 -16.21
N CYS A 116 -5.34 -3.60 -15.01
CA CYS A 116 -4.47 -4.75 -14.76
C CYS A 116 -5.11 -5.88 -13.94
N LYS A 117 -6.40 -5.78 -13.59
CA LYS A 117 -7.05 -6.68 -12.61
C LYS A 117 -6.90 -8.18 -12.91
N ASP A 118 -6.88 -8.56 -14.18
CA ASP A 118 -6.84 -9.95 -14.64
C ASP A 118 -5.51 -10.36 -15.27
N VAL A 119 -4.50 -9.48 -15.30
CA VAL A 119 -3.25 -9.69 -16.06
C VAL A 119 -2.42 -10.88 -15.55
N ALA A 120 -2.55 -11.19 -14.26
CA ALA A 120 -1.87 -12.32 -13.62
C ALA A 120 -2.75 -13.59 -13.54
N SER A 121 -3.93 -13.59 -14.15
CA SER A 121 -4.84 -14.73 -14.11
C SER A 121 -4.22 -15.98 -14.70
N GLY A 122 -4.28 -17.09 -13.95
CA GLY A 122 -3.73 -18.39 -14.36
C GLY A 122 -2.23 -18.58 -14.09
N ILE A 123 -1.50 -17.52 -13.70
CA ILE A 123 -0.10 -17.65 -13.29
C ILE A 123 -0.06 -18.28 -11.89
N LYS A 124 0.74 -19.35 -11.75
CA LYS A 124 0.85 -20.11 -10.49
C LYS A 124 1.94 -19.58 -9.57
N ASP A 125 3.07 -19.16 -10.14
CA ASP A 125 4.18 -18.61 -9.39
C ASP A 125 3.86 -17.17 -8.95
N HIS A 126 4.05 -16.89 -7.66
CA HIS A 126 3.70 -15.61 -7.08
C HIS A 126 4.64 -14.49 -7.53
N CYS A 127 5.92 -14.81 -7.76
CA CYS A 127 6.91 -13.86 -8.25
C CYS A 127 6.63 -13.48 -9.72
N ASP A 128 6.31 -14.45 -10.57
CA ASP A 128 5.91 -14.19 -11.96
C ASP A 128 4.58 -13.40 -12.02
N SER A 129 3.62 -13.75 -11.16
CA SER A 129 2.34 -13.01 -11.06
C SER A 129 2.57 -11.54 -10.70
N ALA A 130 3.43 -11.29 -9.71
CA ALA A 130 3.81 -9.96 -9.28
C ALA A 130 4.53 -9.17 -10.38
N TYR A 131 5.40 -9.82 -11.14
CA TYR A 131 6.16 -9.19 -12.22
C TYR A 131 5.27 -8.78 -13.40
N VAL A 132 4.34 -9.64 -13.81
CA VAL A 132 3.39 -9.32 -14.88
C VAL A 132 2.46 -8.17 -14.44
N LEU A 133 2.00 -8.18 -13.18
CA LEU A 133 1.24 -7.07 -12.62
C LEU A 133 2.04 -5.76 -12.65
N LEU A 134 3.30 -5.76 -12.18
CA LEU A 134 4.17 -4.59 -12.18
C LEU A 134 4.29 -3.96 -13.57
N ASN A 135 4.60 -4.79 -14.57
CA ASN A 135 4.76 -4.34 -15.95
C ASN A 135 3.48 -3.71 -16.50
N CYS A 136 2.31 -4.30 -16.19
CA CYS A 136 1.04 -3.72 -16.56
C CYS A 136 0.77 -2.40 -15.83
N PHE A 137 1.03 -2.37 -14.53
CA PHE A 137 0.74 -1.22 -13.68
C PHE A 137 1.58 -0.01 -14.08
N TYR A 138 2.87 -0.20 -14.35
CA TYR A 138 3.76 0.86 -14.88
C TYR A 138 3.23 1.48 -16.18
N LYS A 139 2.70 0.66 -17.09
CA LYS A 139 2.16 1.13 -18.38
C LYS A 139 0.83 1.88 -18.26
N ASN A 140 0.06 1.61 -17.21
CA ASN A 140 -1.32 2.10 -17.07
C ASN A 140 -1.54 3.05 -15.88
N ASN A 141 -0.48 3.38 -15.14
CA ASN A 141 -0.50 4.34 -14.03
C ASN A 141 0.54 5.44 -14.29
N PRO A 142 0.14 6.66 -14.70
CA PRO A 142 1.08 7.76 -14.94
C PRO A 142 1.79 8.24 -13.67
N GLU A 143 1.22 7.97 -12.50
CA GLU A 143 1.79 8.30 -11.18
C GLU A 143 2.46 7.06 -10.55
N PHE A 144 2.97 6.14 -11.39
CA PHE A 144 3.59 4.92 -10.91
C PHE A 144 4.72 5.21 -9.91
N MET A 145 4.72 4.45 -8.81
CA MET A 145 5.77 4.51 -7.79
C MET A 145 6.23 3.11 -7.41
N LEU A 146 7.55 2.94 -7.32
CA LEU A 146 8.18 1.76 -6.77
C LEU A 146 8.91 2.15 -5.45
N PRO A 147 8.51 1.58 -4.30
CA PRO A 147 9.14 1.81 -3.01
C PRO A 147 10.66 1.57 -2.97
#